data_AF-A0A2H0RCM4-F1
#
_entry.id   AF-A0A2H0RCM4-F1
#
_cell.length_a   1.000
_cell.length_b   1.000
_cell.length_c   1.000
_cell.angle_alpha   90.00
_cell.angle_beta   90.00
_cell.angle_gamma   90.00
#
_symmetry.space_group_name_H-M   'P 1'
#
loop_
_entity.id
_entity.type
_entity.pdbx_description
1 polymer ?
#
loop_
_entity_poly.entity_id
_entity_poly.type
_entity_poly.pdbx_seq_one_letter_code
_entity_poly.pdbx_strand_id
1 'polypeptide(L)'
;MENNLNTNNKFWRYITNFWTFVVYIVAIGDYITNNGWHDYLGPVATIYVAILAIYAGEKEFERWYDYYKGRHPGEVFIFIWTILIIGLITTNFFLNKPYVLPGEIITVYITVLGILAITNKSKKIFKEKHNKQHTLKGK
;
A
#
# COMPACT_ATOMS: atom_id res chain seq x y z
N MET A 1 10.21 -26.19 -4.05
CA MET A 1 9.15 -25.36 -3.44
C MET A 1 9.58 -23.88 -3.31
N GLU A 2 10.85 -23.60 -3.00
CA GLU A 2 11.40 -22.23 -2.92
C GLU A 2 11.29 -21.40 -4.21
N ASN A 3 11.38 -22.02 -5.40
CA ASN A 3 11.19 -21.33 -6.68
C ASN A 3 9.75 -20.79 -6.89
N ASN A 4 8.72 -21.46 -6.36
CA ASN A 4 7.32 -21.02 -6.53
C ASN A 4 6.94 -19.87 -5.60
N LEU A 5 7.52 -19.81 -4.39
CA LEU A 5 7.29 -18.70 -3.45
C LEU A 5 7.91 -17.41 -3.98
N ASN A 6 9.12 -17.49 -4.55
CA ASN A 6 9.80 -16.33 -5.14
C ASN A 6 9.10 -15.77 -6.39
N THR A 7 8.50 -16.62 -7.23
CA THR A 7 7.74 -16.16 -8.41
C THR A 7 6.41 -15.53 -7.99
N ASN A 8 5.72 -16.10 -7.00
CA ASN A 8 4.48 -15.55 -6.45
C ASN A 8 4.69 -14.16 -5.82
N ASN A 9 5.74 -13.99 -5.00
CA ASN A 9 6.05 -12.71 -4.37
C ASN A 9 6.39 -11.62 -5.42
N LYS A 10 7.17 -11.97 -6.45
CA LYS A 10 7.45 -11.06 -7.57
C LYS A 10 6.17 -10.68 -8.31
N PHE A 11 5.29 -11.65 -8.59
CA PHE A 11 4.00 -11.41 -9.25
C PHE A 11 3.15 -10.40 -8.45
N TRP A 12 2.94 -10.63 -7.15
CA TRP A 12 2.16 -9.72 -6.31
C TRP A 12 2.76 -8.32 -6.21
N ARG A 13 4.08 -8.22 -6.21
CA ARG A 13 4.77 -6.92 -6.24
C ARG A 13 4.54 -6.19 -7.56
N TYR A 14 4.64 -6.87 -8.69
CA TYR A 14 4.42 -6.26 -10.01
C TYR A 14 2.97 -5.81 -10.18
N ILE A 15 1.99 -6.66 -9.83
CA ILE A 15 0.58 -6.32 -9.96
C ILE A 15 0.19 -5.16 -9.02
N THR A 16 0.72 -5.13 -7.79
CA THR A 16 0.48 -4.01 -6.86
C THR A 16 1.04 -2.72 -7.44
N ASN A 17 2.28 -2.71 -7.91
CA ASN A 17 2.90 -1.52 -8.49
C ASN A 17 2.17 -1.05 -9.75
N PHE A 18 1.73 -1.98 -10.60
CA PHE A 18 0.94 -1.67 -11.79
C PHE A 18 -0.35 -0.94 -11.39
N TRP A 19 -1.12 -1.49 -10.44
CA TRP A 19 -2.36 -0.86 -9.99
C TRP A 19 -2.14 0.44 -9.23
N THR A 20 -1.02 0.59 -8.50
CA THR A 20 -0.63 1.90 -7.94
C THR A 20 -0.50 2.93 -9.06
N PHE A 21 0.21 2.60 -10.14
CA PHE A 21 0.40 3.51 -11.26
C PHE A 21 -0.93 3.85 -11.96
N VAL A 22 -1.80 2.86 -12.16
CA VAL A 22 -3.14 3.08 -12.72
C VAL A 22 -3.95 4.05 -11.86
N VAL A 23 -4.02 3.82 -10.53
CA VAL A 23 -4.74 4.73 -9.63
C VAL A 23 -4.17 6.14 -9.68
N TYR A 24 -2.84 6.28 -9.78
CA TYR A 24 -2.19 7.59 -9.86
C TYR A 24 -2.56 8.32 -11.14
N ILE A 25 -2.54 7.63 -12.28
CA ILE A 25 -2.96 8.20 -13.56
C ILE A 25 -4.41 8.66 -13.47
N VAL A 26 -5.31 7.84 -12.93
CA VAL A 26 -6.73 8.19 -12.85
C VAL A 26 -6.95 9.35 -11.89
N ALA A 27 -6.28 9.37 -10.73
CA ALA A 27 -6.36 10.47 -9.76
C ALA A 27 -5.81 11.79 -10.32
N ILE A 28 -4.66 11.75 -10.99
CA ILE A 28 -4.05 12.94 -11.61
C ILE A 28 -4.89 13.40 -12.81
N GLY A 29 -5.41 12.47 -13.62
CA GLY A 29 -6.30 12.77 -14.74
C GLY A 29 -7.61 13.42 -14.28
N ASP A 30 -8.21 12.89 -13.21
CA ASP A 30 -9.39 13.48 -12.57
C ASP A 30 -9.12 14.90 -12.07
N TYR A 31 -7.94 15.12 -11.48
CA TYR A 31 -7.49 16.45 -11.05
C TYR A 31 -7.28 17.42 -12.22
N ILE A 32 -6.66 16.97 -13.31
CA ILE A 32 -6.41 17.82 -14.49
C ILE A 32 -7.73 18.23 -15.12
N THR A 33 -8.69 17.30 -15.20
CA THR A 33 -10.01 17.49 -15.83
C THR A 33 -11.07 18.12 -14.92
N ASN A 34 -10.73 18.46 -13.67
CA ASN A 34 -11.65 18.97 -12.65
C ASN A 34 -12.84 18.03 -12.40
N ASN A 35 -12.55 16.82 -11.92
CA ASN A 35 -13.51 15.76 -11.61
C ASN A 35 -14.18 15.09 -12.84
N GLY A 36 -13.57 15.19 -14.02
CA GLY A 36 -14.12 14.59 -15.25
C GLY A 36 -14.04 13.06 -15.29
N TRP A 37 -13.22 12.44 -14.43
CA TRP A 37 -13.00 10.98 -14.39
C TRP A 37 -13.49 10.37 -13.07
N HIS A 38 -14.33 11.09 -12.32
CA HIS A 38 -14.80 10.71 -11.00
C HIS A 38 -15.42 9.31 -10.98
N ASP A 39 -16.22 8.97 -11.99
CA ASP A 39 -16.90 7.67 -12.10
C ASP A 39 -15.93 6.48 -12.21
N TYR A 40 -14.70 6.69 -12.69
CA TYR A 40 -13.69 5.64 -12.81
C TYR A 40 -12.90 5.44 -11.52
N LEU A 41 -12.88 6.43 -10.63
CA LEU A 41 -12.08 6.37 -9.40
C LEU A 41 -12.57 5.28 -8.45
N GLY A 42 -13.88 5.11 -8.28
CA GLY A 42 -14.46 4.10 -7.39
C GLY A 42 -14.03 2.67 -7.73
N PRO A 43 -14.27 2.19 -8.96
CA PRO A 43 -13.84 0.86 -9.39
C PRO A 43 -12.32 0.66 -9.30
N VAL A 44 -11.54 1.64 -9.78
CA VAL A 44 -10.06 1.55 -9.80
C VAL A 44 -9.48 1.53 -8.39
N ALA A 45 -9.99 2.39 -7.49
CA ALA A 45 -9.61 2.42 -6.08
C ALA A 45 -9.93 1.08 -5.38
N THR A 46 -11.10 0.51 -5.66
CA THR A 46 -11.54 -0.75 -5.06
C THR A 46 -10.64 -1.92 -5.45
N ILE A 47 -10.34 -2.05 -6.76
CA ILE A 47 -9.45 -3.11 -7.27
C ILE A 47 -8.05 -2.96 -6.65
N TYR A 48 -7.54 -1.73 -6.63
CA TYR A 48 -6.24 -1.45 -6.04
C TYR A 48 -6.16 -1.81 -4.56
N VAL A 49 -7.15 -1.41 -3.75
CA VAL A 49 -7.22 -1.73 -2.32
C VAL A 49 -7.26 -3.24 -2.10
N ALA A 50 -8.05 -3.97 -2.89
CA ALA A 50 -8.11 -5.42 -2.80
C ALA A 50 -6.74 -6.07 -3.07
N ILE A 51 -6.07 -5.67 -4.16
CA ILE A 51 -4.75 -6.19 -4.53
C ILE A 51 -3.70 -5.84 -3.47
N LEU A 52 -3.72 -4.62 -2.95
CA LEU A 52 -2.81 -4.18 -1.91
C LEU A 52 -3.01 -4.97 -0.60
N ALA A 53 -4.26 -5.22 -0.22
CA ALA A 53 -4.60 -6.02 0.95
C ALA A 53 -4.14 -7.47 0.79
N ILE A 54 -4.34 -8.08 -0.38
CA ILE A 54 -3.84 -9.44 -0.68
C ILE A 54 -2.32 -9.49 -0.60
N TYR A 55 -1.62 -8.56 -1.26
CA TYR A 55 -0.15 -8.50 -1.23
C TYR A 55 0.40 -8.32 0.19
N ALA A 56 -0.23 -7.43 0.98
CA ALA A 56 0.14 -7.26 2.38
C ALA A 56 -0.09 -8.54 3.17
N GLY A 57 -1.24 -9.18 3.01
CA GLY A 57 -1.60 -10.44 3.65
C GLY A 57 -0.62 -11.56 3.36
N GLU A 58 -0.31 -11.81 2.08
CA GLU A 58 0.68 -12.81 1.65
C GLU A 58 2.04 -12.56 2.29
N LYS A 59 2.51 -11.31 2.28
CA LYS A 59 3.79 -10.93 2.90
C LYS A 59 3.80 -11.11 4.42
N GLU A 60 2.69 -10.85 5.09
CA GLU A 60 2.54 -11.14 6.52
C GLU A 60 2.58 -12.65 6.78
N PHE A 61 1.83 -13.43 5.99
CA PHE A 61 1.76 -14.88 6.11
C PHE A 61 3.13 -15.54 5.92
N GLU A 62 3.84 -15.19 4.85
CA GLU A 62 5.21 -15.66 4.58
C GLU A 62 6.16 -15.39 5.76
N ARG A 63 6.00 -14.25 6.47
CA ARG A 63 6.83 -13.92 7.64
C ARG A 63 6.51 -14.80 8.83
N TRP A 64 5.23 -14.98 9.14
CA TRP A 64 4.81 -15.76 10.30
C TRP A 64 5.20 -17.24 10.22
N TYR A 65 5.32 -17.77 9.00
CA TYR A 65 5.74 -19.14 8.73
C TYR A 65 7.24 -19.28 8.40
N ASP A 66 8.06 -18.26 8.68
CA ASP A 66 9.51 -18.24 8.45
C ASP A 66 9.94 -18.53 6.99
N TYR A 67 9.03 -18.42 6.02
CA TYR A 67 9.32 -18.67 4.59
C TYR A 67 10.06 -17.52 3.90
N TYR A 68 10.13 -16.32 4.50
CA TYR A 68 10.75 -15.15 3.85
C TYR A 68 11.50 -14.20 4.81
N LYS A 69 12.78 -13.92 4.50
CA LYS A 69 13.66 -12.95 5.21
C LYS A 69 13.86 -11.62 4.46
N GLY A 70 13.04 -11.32 3.45
CA GLY A 70 13.18 -10.11 2.64
C GLY A 70 12.87 -8.81 3.40
N ARG A 71 13.81 -7.87 3.43
CA ARG A 71 13.61 -6.48 3.92
C ARG A 71 13.15 -5.59 2.78
N HIS A 72 11.85 -5.45 2.58
CA HIS A 72 11.30 -4.37 1.76
C HIS A 72 10.51 -3.39 2.64
N PRO A 73 11.00 -2.15 2.81
CA PRO A 73 10.34 -1.13 3.62
C PRO A 73 9.09 -0.64 2.90
N GLY A 74 7.92 -0.86 3.51
CA GLY A 74 6.65 -0.31 3.03
C GLY A 74 6.54 1.21 3.19
N GLU A 75 7.53 1.84 3.82
CA GLU A 75 7.59 3.29 4.08
C GLU A 75 7.69 4.11 2.79
N VAL A 76 8.41 3.61 1.78
CA VAL A 76 8.51 4.27 0.46
C VAL A 76 7.13 4.44 -0.16
N PHE A 77 6.27 3.44 0.00
CA PHE A 77 4.95 3.46 -0.59
C PHE A 77 4.07 4.56 0.01
N ILE A 78 4.13 4.76 1.33
CA ILE A 78 3.43 5.86 1.98
C ILE A 78 3.99 7.20 1.58
N PHE A 79 5.31 7.33 1.53
CA PHE A 79 5.93 8.60 1.14
C PHE A 79 5.43 9.07 -0.24
N ILE A 80 5.36 8.16 -1.22
CA ILE A 80 4.83 8.45 -2.55
C ILE A 80 3.35 8.86 -2.47
N TRP A 81 2.54 8.15 -1.69
CA TRP A 81 1.11 8.49 -1.51
C TRP A 81 0.90 9.83 -0.82
N THR A 82 1.69 10.12 0.21
CA THR A 82 1.66 11.40 0.92
C THR A 82 2.03 12.55 -0.02
N ILE A 83 3.04 12.36 -0.88
CA ILE A 83 3.39 13.36 -1.92
C ILE A 83 2.22 13.58 -2.86
N LEU A 84 1.54 12.53 -3.33
CA LEU A 84 0.39 12.67 -4.22
C LEU A 84 -0.73 13.48 -3.56
N ILE A 85 -1.14 13.11 -2.34
CA ILE A 85 -2.25 13.78 -1.63
C ILE A 85 -1.91 15.24 -1.32
N ILE A 86 -0.73 15.51 -0.76
CA ILE A 86 -0.28 16.87 -0.48
C ILE A 86 -0.19 17.66 -1.78
N GLY A 87 0.38 17.08 -2.83
CA GLY A 87 0.49 17.69 -4.16
C GLY A 87 -0.88 18.12 -4.70
N LEU A 88 -1.87 17.24 -4.68
CA LEU A 88 -3.24 17.55 -5.12
C LEU A 88 -3.86 18.68 -4.29
N ILE A 89 -3.75 18.63 -2.96
CA ILE A 89 -4.34 19.65 -2.07
C ILE A 89 -3.65 21.00 -2.26
N THR A 90 -2.32 21.03 -2.24
CA THR A 90 -1.52 22.24 -2.34
C THR A 90 -1.71 22.90 -3.71
N THR A 91 -1.65 22.12 -4.80
CA THR A 91 -1.87 22.67 -6.15
C THR A 91 -3.31 23.15 -6.33
N ASN A 92 -4.32 22.44 -5.80
CA ASN A 92 -5.70 22.91 -5.82
C ASN A 92 -5.87 24.27 -5.14
N PHE A 93 -5.24 24.44 -3.96
CA PHE A 93 -5.27 25.69 -3.20
C PHE A 93 -4.60 26.84 -3.94
N PHE A 94 -3.41 26.64 -4.51
CA PHE A 94 -2.69 27.70 -5.22
C PHE A 94 -3.30 28.06 -6.58
N LEU A 95 -3.90 27.08 -7.28
CA LEU A 95 -4.48 27.29 -8.61
C LEU A 95 -5.97 27.66 -8.56
N ASN A 96 -6.60 27.70 -7.38
CA ASN A 96 -8.04 27.93 -7.19
C ASN A 96 -8.91 27.09 -8.14
N LYS A 97 -8.55 25.82 -8.36
CA LYS A 97 -9.31 24.95 -9.25
C LYS A 97 -10.65 24.55 -8.60
N PRO A 98 -11.73 24.37 -9.37
CA PRO A 98 -12.99 23.86 -8.87
C PRO A 98 -12.96 22.34 -8.63
N TYR A 99 -11.79 21.80 -8.26
CA TYR A 99 -11.60 20.37 -8.04
C TYR A 99 -11.96 20.03 -6.60
N VAL A 100 -12.80 19.01 -6.44
CA VAL A 100 -13.15 18.42 -5.15
C VAL A 100 -12.43 17.08 -5.04
N LEU A 101 -11.62 16.90 -4.00
CA LEU A 101 -10.90 15.64 -3.80
C LEU A 101 -11.91 14.50 -3.56
N PRO A 102 -11.94 13.46 -4.43
CA PRO A 102 -12.90 12.38 -4.31
C PRO A 102 -12.68 11.55 -3.04
N GLY A 103 -13.79 11.12 -2.42
CA GLY A 103 -13.76 10.35 -1.17
C GLY A 103 -13.01 9.04 -1.32
N GLU A 104 -13.05 8.45 -2.52
CA GLU A 104 -12.37 7.21 -2.90
C GLU A 104 -10.86 7.32 -2.70
N ILE A 105 -10.26 8.45 -3.12
CA ILE A 105 -8.82 8.69 -2.99
C ILE A 105 -8.43 8.85 -1.52
N ILE A 106 -9.27 9.51 -0.73
CA ILE A 106 -9.08 9.64 0.72
C ILE A 106 -9.14 8.26 1.38
N THR A 107 -10.14 7.44 1.06
CA THR A 107 -10.30 6.08 1.58
C THR A 107 -9.11 5.19 1.23
N VAL A 108 -8.61 5.28 -0.01
CA VAL A 108 -7.40 4.57 -0.43
C VAL A 108 -6.20 4.97 0.42
N TYR A 109 -5.99 6.28 0.61
CA TYR A 109 -4.86 6.77 1.40
C TYR A 109 -4.94 6.28 2.86
N ILE A 110 -6.11 6.36 3.50
CA ILE A 110 -6.33 5.84 4.85
C ILE A 110 -6.03 4.34 4.92
N THR A 111 -6.44 3.58 3.89
CA THR A 111 -6.19 2.14 3.83
C THR A 111 -4.70 1.83 3.70
N VAL A 112 -3.96 2.56 2.86
CA VAL A 112 -2.49 2.43 2.73
C VAL A 112 -1.80 2.66 4.09
N LEU A 113 -2.21 3.71 4.81
CA LEU A 113 -1.70 3.98 6.17
C LEU A 113 -2.06 2.86 7.14
N GLY A 114 -3.30 2.37 7.11
CA GLY A 114 -3.78 1.27 7.94
C GLY A 114 -2.98 -0.01 7.72
N ILE A 115 -2.74 -0.38 6.46
CA ILE A 115 -1.93 -1.56 6.11
C ILE A 115 -0.50 -1.41 6.66
N LEU A 116 0.14 -0.25 6.54
CA LEU A 116 1.46 -0.06 7.15
C LEU A 116 1.40 -0.22 8.67
N ALA A 117 0.43 0.41 9.33
CA ALA A 117 0.29 0.34 10.79
C ALA A 117 0.15 -1.12 11.27
N ILE A 118 -0.70 -1.89 10.60
CA ILE A 118 -0.90 -3.32 10.86
C ILE A 118 0.39 -4.11 10.60
N THR A 119 1.02 -3.92 9.44
CA THR A 119 2.28 -4.59 9.10
C THR A 119 3.41 -4.28 10.09
N ASN A 120 3.55 -3.03 10.50
CA ASN A 120 4.58 -2.61 11.46
C ASN A 120 4.31 -3.20 12.86
N LYS A 121 3.06 -3.21 13.30
CA LYS A 121 2.67 -3.85 14.55
C LYS A 121 2.95 -5.36 14.50
N SER A 122 2.58 -6.03 13.40
CA SER A 122 2.85 -7.45 13.18
C SER A 122 4.34 -7.78 13.23
N LYS A 123 5.21 -6.99 12.58
CA LYS A 123 6.68 -7.13 12.67
C LYS A 123 7.19 -7.04 14.09
N LYS A 124 6.69 -6.07 14.87
CA LYS A 124 7.09 -5.88 16.26
C LYS A 124 6.75 -7.11 17.11
N ILE A 125 5.53 -7.63 16.99
CA ILE A 125 5.08 -8.83 17.72
C ILE A 125 5.92 -10.05 17.32
N PHE A 126 6.15 -10.25 16.02
CA PHE A 126 6.96 -11.36 15.52
C PHE A 126 8.39 -11.34 16.10
N LYS A 127 9.03 -10.16 16.13
CA LYS A 127 10.36 -9.97 16.73
C LYS A 127 10.37 -10.27 18.23
N GLU A 128 9.35 -9.82 18.96
CA GLU A 128 9.22 -10.09 20.40
C GLU A 128 9.06 -11.60 20.68
N LYS A 129 8.28 -12.32 19.87
CA LYS A 129 8.08 -13.77 19.99
C LYS A 129 9.39 -14.54 19.76
N HIS A 130 10.12 -14.23 18.70
CA HIS A 130 11.42 -14.88 18.40
C HIS A 130 12.47 -14.59 19.49
N ASN A 131 12.55 -13.35 19.99
CA ASN A 131 13.47 -13.01 21.08
C ASN A 131 13.17 -13.79 22.37
N LYS A 132 11.89 -13.94 22.75
CA LYS A 132 11.49 -14.74 23.93
C LYS A 132 11.87 -16.21 23.80
N GLN A 133 11.73 -16.80 22.62
CA GLN A 133 12.10 -18.20 22.37
C GLN A 133 13.61 -18.44 22.49
N HIS A 134 14.43 -17.49 22.02
CA HIS A 134 15.88 -17.54 22.19
C HIS A 134 16.30 -17.46 23.68
N THR A 135 15.64 -16.62 24.48
CA THR A 135 15.94 -16.52 25.92
C THR A 135 15.54 -17.75 26.73
N LEU A 136 14.55 -18.54 26.26
CA LEU A 136 14.09 -19.76 26.93
C LEU A 136 14.90 -21.01 26.55
N LYS A 137 15.52 -21.04 25.37
CA LYS A 137 16.40 -22.13 24.93
C LYS A 137 17.85 -22.00 25.41
N GLY A 138 18.24 -20.86 25.97
CA GLY A 138 19.58 -20.59 26.51
C GLY A 138 19.71 -20.80 28.02
N LYS A 139 18.68 -21.35 28.68
CA LYS A 139 18.70 -21.87 30.05
C LYS A 139 18.54 -23.38 30.01
#